data_AF-A0A101VE82-F1
#
_entry.id   AF-A0A101VE82-F1
#
_cell.length_a   1.000
_cell.length_b   1.000
_cell.length_c   1.000
_cell.angle_alpha   90.00
_cell.angle_beta   90.00
_cell.angle_gamma   90.00
#
_symmetry.space_group_name_H-M   'P 1'
#
loop_
_entity.id
_entity.type
_entity.pdbx_description
1 polymer ?
#
loop_
_entity_poly.entity_id
_entity_poly.type
_entity_poly.pdbx_seq_one_letter_code
_entity_poly.pdbx_strand_id
1 'polypeptide(L)'
;MDRNLGSILAAVLITAIIIGGGVYWWQNSTWTDEVDRLNQEIVELRQQVEEGQVKDPPDEEPNESPDDQVPNDQVPTETEISRKPKAGWEQFFPAAEETTLLGKSISEIRETLGEPPVLVRSIAANPENSKEMWVYHPFDEDPTGLYLFFKGGELVNSRLDEFSGLSGIAFWDEEEFWQN
;
A
#
# COMPACT_ATOMS: atom_id res chain seq x y z
N MET A 1 3.37 -59.04 -1.38
CA MET A 1 4.59 -58.23 -1.33
C MET A 1 4.14 -56.82 -0.95
N ASP A 2 3.60 -56.60 0.25
CA ASP A 2 2.75 -55.42 0.50
C ASP A 2 2.92 -54.89 1.92
N ARG A 3 4.15 -54.49 2.31
CA ARG A 3 4.40 -53.87 3.62
C ARG A 3 5.09 -52.50 3.58
N ASN A 4 5.42 -51.98 2.40
CA ASN A 4 6.23 -50.75 2.29
C ASN A 4 5.49 -49.52 1.75
N LEU A 5 4.25 -49.67 1.25
CA LEU A 5 3.53 -48.56 0.63
C LEU A 5 3.04 -47.51 1.65
N GLY A 6 2.64 -47.95 2.85
CA GLY A 6 2.17 -47.05 3.91
C GLY A 6 3.27 -46.15 4.49
N SER A 7 4.49 -46.67 4.61
CA SER A 7 5.63 -45.91 5.15
C SER A 7 6.13 -44.82 4.21
N ILE A 8 6.03 -45.06 2.89
CA ILE A 8 6.44 -44.09 1.87
C ILE A 8 5.47 -42.90 1.84
N LEU A 9 4.16 -43.16 1.92
CA LEU A 9 3.14 -42.09 1.96
C LEU A 9 3.24 -41.23 3.22
N ALA A 10 3.53 -41.82 4.38
CA ALA A 10 3.72 -41.08 5.63
C ALA A 10 4.96 -40.16 5.59
N ALA A 11 6.05 -40.61 4.97
CA ALA A 11 7.28 -39.81 4.84
C ALA A 11 7.10 -38.57 3.94
N VAL A 12 6.35 -38.70 2.83
CA VAL A 12 6.08 -37.57 1.93
C VAL A 12 5.24 -36.49 2.62
N LEU A 13 4.24 -36.88 3.42
CA LEU A 13 3.39 -35.93 4.16
C LEU A 13 4.16 -35.16 5.23
N ILE A 14 5.05 -35.81 5.98
CA ILE A 14 5.85 -35.15 7.01
C ILE A 14 6.80 -34.11 6.38
N THR A 15 7.40 -34.44 5.24
CA THR A 15 8.33 -33.55 4.54
C THR A 15 7.62 -32.30 4.01
N ALA A 16 6.38 -32.44 3.50
CA ALA A 16 5.58 -31.32 3.03
C ALA A 16 5.19 -30.34 4.17
N ILE A 17 4.88 -30.86 5.36
CA ILE A 17 4.52 -30.03 6.53
C ILE A 17 5.73 -29.24 7.04
N ILE A 18 6.92 -29.84 7.06
CA ILE A 18 8.15 -29.18 7.54
C ILE A 18 8.55 -28.05 6.59
N ILE A 19 8.48 -28.27 5.27
CA ILE A 19 8.85 -27.25 4.28
C ILE A 19 7.82 -26.11 4.26
N GLY A 20 6.51 -26.44 4.26
CA GLY A 20 5.45 -25.43 4.28
C GLY A 20 5.42 -24.60 5.57
N GLY A 21 5.61 -25.25 6.73
CA GLY A 21 5.65 -24.58 8.03
C GLY A 21 6.88 -23.69 8.21
N GLY A 22 8.04 -24.11 7.72
CA GLY A 22 9.28 -23.33 7.78
C GLY A 22 9.22 -22.03 6.97
N VAL A 23 8.67 -22.08 5.75
CA VAL A 23 8.54 -20.89 4.88
C VAL A 23 7.51 -19.91 5.45
N TYR A 24 6.37 -20.39 5.92
CA TYR A 24 5.34 -19.55 6.55
C TYR A 24 5.86 -18.85 7.81
N TRP A 25 6.60 -19.58 8.67
CA TRP A 25 7.18 -19.01 9.88
C TRP A 25 8.26 -17.97 9.57
N TRP A 26 9.11 -18.21 8.56
CA TRP A 26 10.14 -17.26 8.15
C TRP A 26 9.55 -15.95 7.60
N GLN A 27 8.56 -16.04 6.72
CA GLN A 27 7.91 -14.86 6.12
C GLN A 27 7.14 -14.02 7.16
N ASN A 28 6.51 -14.68 8.14
CA ASN A 28 5.84 -13.98 9.25
C ASN A 28 6.84 -13.31 10.21
N SER A 29 7.99 -13.94 10.48
CA SER A 29 9.01 -13.38 11.39
C SER A 29 9.64 -12.10 10.84
N THR A 30 9.97 -12.06 9.54
CA THR A 30 10.59 -10.88 8.92
C THR A 30 9.67 -9.65 8.93
N TRP A 31 8.36 -9.86 8.88
CA TRP A 31 7.37 -8.77 8.91
C TRP A 31 7.15 -8.22 10.33
N THR A 32 7.13 -9.07 11.36
CA THR A 32 6.99 -8.61 12.76
C THR A 32 8.18 -7.78 13.21
N ASP A 33 9.41 -8.20 12.85
CA ASP A 33 10.62 -7.51 13.30
C ASP A 33 10.73 -6.10 12.70
N GLU A 34 10.28 -5.91 11.46
CA GLU A 34 10.31 -4.60 10.79
C GLU A 34 9.21 -3.67 11.30
N VAL A 35 8.01 -4.20 11.58
CA VAL A 35 6.90 -3.43 12.17
C VAL A 35 7.23 -3.00 13.61
N ASP A 36 7.81 -3.88 14.42
CA ASP A 36 8.21 -3.54 15.79
C ASP A 36 9.36 -2.52 15.82
N ARG A 37 10.32 -2.63 14.89
CA ARG A 37 11.39 -1.64 14.72
C ARG A 37 10.83 -0.27 14.34
N LEU A 38 9.93 -0.21 13.36
CA LEU A 38 9.30 1.05 12.92
C LEU A 38 8.45 1.67 14.03
N ASN A 39 7.72 0.86 14.81
CA ASN A 39 6.96 1.34 15.96
C ASN A 39 7.86 1.92 17.06
N GLN A 40 9.01 1.30 17.33
CA GLN A 40 9.99 1.86 18.27
C GLN A 40 10.58 3.18 17.78
N GLU A 41 10.90 3.29 16.49
CA GLU A 41 11.44 4.51 15.90
C GLU A 41 10.43 5.67 15.95
N ILE A 42 9.14 5.40 15.74
CA ILE A 42 8.05 6.38 15.91
C ILE A 42 7.94 6.88 17.36
N VAL A 43 8.07 5.98 18.34
CA VAL A 43 8.03 6.35 19.78
C VAL A 43 9.23 7.21 20.15
N GLU A 44 10.43 6.85 19.68
CA GLU A 44 11.67 7.59 19.95
C GLU A 44 11.65 8.99 19.32
N LEU A 45 11.15 9.12 18.07
CA LEU A 45 10.98 10.41 17.41
C LEU A 45 9.99 11.32 18.15
N ARG A 46 8.88 10.78 18.66
CA ARG A 46 7.93 11.55 19.50
C ARG A 46 8.61 12.06 20.77
N GLN A 47 9.42 11.23 21.41
CA GLN A 47 10.12 11.60 22.63
C GLN A 47 11.20 12.68 22.37
N GLN A 48 11.94 12.60 21.25
CA GLN A 48 12.91 13.65 20.87
C GLN A 48 12.24 14.99 20.53
N VAL A 49 11.05 14.98 19.92
CA VAL A 49 10.29 16.21 19.66
C VAL A 49 9.77 16.83 20.96
N GLU A 50 9.37 16.01 21.93
CA GLU A 50 8.95 16.44 23.27
C GLU A 50 10.12 16.98 24.10
N GLU A 51 11.31 16.39 23.99
CA GLU A 51 12.53 16.82 24.69
C GLU A 51 13.25 18.01 23.99
N GLY A 52 13.00 18.24 22.70
CA GLY A 52 13.61 19.29 21.88
C GLY A 52 12.85 20.62 21.85
N GLN A 53 11.65 20.72 22.42
CA GLN A 53 10.97 22.01 22.59
C GLN A 53 11.56 22.78 23.78
N VAL A 54 12.15 23.92 23.42
CA VAL A 54 12.68 24.95 24.30
C VAL A 54 11.69 25.27 25.42
N LYS A 55 12.08 24.96 26.67
CA LYS A 55 11.49 25.57 27.87
C LYS A 55 11.75 27.07 27.82
N ASP A 56 10.74 27.86 27.49
CA ASP A 56 10.76 29.29 27.80
C ASP A 56 10.82 29.48 29.34
N PRO A 57 11.58 30.47 29.85
CA PRO A 57 11.80 30.63 31.29
C PRO A 57 10.52 31.11 32.00
N PRO A 58 10.36 30.79 33.30
CA PRO A 58 9.21 31.23 34.08
C PRO A 58 9.48 32.65 34.60
N ASP A 59 8.65 33.61 34.19
CA ASP A 59 8.48 34.86 34.94
C ASP A 59 7.15 34.80 35.70
N GLU A 60 7.26 34.83 37.03
CA GLU A 60 6.20 35.02 38.03
C GLU A 60 5.49 36.37 37.76
N GLU A 61 4.17 36.55 37.85
CA GLU A 61 3.33 36.47 39.06
C GLU A 61 1.81 36.61 38.70
N PRO A 62 0.87 36.38 39.63
CA PRO A 62 -0.42 35.75 39.38
C PRO A 62 -1.55 36.75 39.10
N ASN A 63 -2.51 36.35 38.27
CA ASN A 63 -3.83 36.97 38.29
C ASN A 63 -4.93 35.93 38.10
N GLU A 64 -5.91 36.01 38.99
CA GLU A 64 -7.01 35.07 39.19
C GLU A 64 -8.01 35.11 38.02
N SER A 65 -8.39 33.93 37.50
CA SER A 65 -9.79 33.52 37.27
C SER A 65 -9.84 32.10 36.68
N PRO A 66 -10.67 31.18 37.22
CA PRO A 66 -10.88 29.88 36.64
C PRO A 66 -11.96 30.00 35.56
N ASP A 67 -11.57 29.91 34.30
CA ASP A 67 -12.48 29.55 33.22
C ASP A 67 -11.83 28.43 32.43
N ASP A 68 -12.37 27.23 32.61
CA ASP A 68 -11.94 25.99 31.97
C ASP A 68 -12.10 26.11 30.45
N GLN A 69 -11.02 26.46 29.76
CA GLN A 69 -10.84 26.14 28.35
C GLN A 69 -9.54 25.39 28.18
N VAL A 70 -9.63 24.08 28.38
CA VAL A 70 -8.69 23.11 27.80
C VAL A 70 -8.82 23.25 26.28
N PRO A 71 -7.80 23.70 25.52
CA PRO A 71 -7.83 23.59 24.07
C PRO A 71 -7.54 22.12 23.73
N ASN A 72 -8.57 21.29 23.83
CA ASN A 72 -8.59 19.97 23.26
C ASN A 72 -9.07 20.14 21.81
N ASP A 73 -8.14 20.13 20.85
CA ASP A 73 -8.34 19.63 19.48
C ASP A 73 -7.04 19.81 18.67
N GLN A 74 -5.99 19.07 19.04
CA GLN A 74 -5.08 18.55 18.01
C GLN A 74 -5.62 17.18 17.59
N VAL A 75 -6.78 17.21 16.91
CA VAL A 75 -7.20 16.11 16.07
C VAL A 75 -6.04 15.86 15.10
N PRO A 76 -5.50 14.63 15.00
CA PRO A 76 -4.49 14.31 13.99
C PRO A 76 -5.04 14.79 12.66
N THR A 77 -4.32 15.69 11.99
CA THR A 77 -4.70 16.13 10.64
C THR A 77 -4.82 14.87 9.82
N GLU A 78 -6.07 14.51 9.52
CA GLU A 78 -6.41 13.32 8.77
C GLU A 78 -5.55 13.36 7.51
N THR A 79 -4.65 12.39 7.35
CA THR A 79 -3.78 12.34 6.17
C THR A 79 -4.71 12.26 4.97
N GLU A 80 -4.93 13.40 4.32
CA GLU A 80 -5.85 13.51 3.21
C GLU A 80 -5.28 12.65 2.08
N ILE A 81 -5.90 11.49 1.85
CA ILE A 81 -5.52 10.61 0.76
C ILE A 81 -5.91 11.34 -0.52
N SER A 82 -4.93 11.97 -1.16
CA SER A 82 -5.13 12.63 -2.45
C SER A 82 -5.75 11.63 -3.43
N ARG A 83 -6.92 11.98 -3.97
CA ARG A 83 -7.57 11.19 -5.02
C ARG A 83 -6.88 11.33 -6.38
N LYS A 84 -6.03 12.35 -6.50
CA LYS A 84 -5.34 12.72 -7.73
C LYS A 84 -3.91 12.22 -7.72
N PRO A 85 -3.37 11.89 -8.90
CA PRO A 85 -1.93 11.71 -9.04
C PRO A 85 -1.20 13.04 -8.76
N LYS A 86 0.10 12.96 -8.46
CA LYS A 86 0.97 14.12 -8.27
C LYS A 86 0.94 15.05 -9.49
N ALA A 87 1.12 16.35 -9.25
CA ALA A 87 1.14 17.35 -10.31
C ALA A 87 2.20 17.05 -11.39
N GLY A 88 1.85 17.25 -12.66
CA GLY A 88 2.72 16.96 -13.80
C GLY A 88 2.73 15.49 -14.23
N TRP A 89 1.77 14.68 -13.77
CA TRP A 89 1.62 13.29 -14.19
C TRP A 89 1.32 13.15 -15.69
N GLU A 90 0.69 14.17 -16.30
CA GLU A 90 0.21 14.17 -17.67
C GLU A 90 1.34 13.92 -18.68
N GLN A 91 2.57 14.33 -18.36
CA GLN A 91 3.73 14.12 -19.22
C GLN A 91 4.07 12.63 -19.43
N PHE A 92 3.60 11.77 -18.52
CA PHE A 92 3.81 10.33 -18.58
C PHE A 92 2.71 9.58 -19.35
N PHE A 93 1.63 10.29 -19.73
CA PHE A 93 0.46 9.74 -20.43
C PHE A 93 0.10 10.63 -21.63
N PRO A 94 0.91 10.60 -22.70
CA PRO A 94 0.74 11.49 -23.86
C PRO A 94 -0.55 11.23 -24.63
N ALA A 95 -1.14 10.04 -24.50
CA ALA A 95 -2.44 9.67 -25.04
C ALA A 95 -3.16 8.73 -24.06
N ALA A 96 -4.47 8.53 -24.25
CA ALA A 96 -5.31 7.77 -23.32
C ALA A 96 -4.86 6.31 -23.10
N GLU A 97 -4.25 5.68 -24.11
CA GLU A 97 -3.76 4.29 -24.06
C GLU A 97 -2.23 4.19 -24.08
N GLU A 98 -1.52 5.32 -23.96
CA GLU A 98 -0.06 5.36 -24.02
C GLU A 98 0.54 5.79 -22.68
N THR A 99 1.62 5.14 -22.24
CA THR A 99 2.41 5.58 -21.09
C THR A 99 3.90 5.38 -21.29
N THR A 100 4.70 6.29 -20.72
CA THR A 100 6.16 6.17 -20.66
C THR A 100 6.64 5.37 -19.44
N LEU A 101 5.72 4.86 -18.62
CA LEU A 101 6.02 4.21 -17.34
C LEU A 101 5.97 2.68 -17.41
N LEU A 102 5.79 2.08 -18.59
CA LEU A 102 5.77 0.62 -18.73
C LEU A 102 7.05 -0.03 -18.19
N GLY A 103 6.90 -1.15 -17.49
CA GLY A 103 7.98 -1.91 -16.85
C GLY A 103 8.52 -1.28 -15.55
N LYS A 104 7.99 -0.13 -15.12
CA LYS A 104 8.41 0.50 -13.87
C LYS A 104 7.87 -0.24 -12.66
N SER A 105 8.66 -0.29 -11.60
CA SER A 105 8.27 -0.92 -10.34
C SER A 105 7.18 -0.12 -9.62
N ILE A 106 6.39 -0.80 -8.77
CA ILE A 106 5.40 -0.15 -7.89
C ILE A 106 6.00 1.02 -7.10
N SER A 107 7.22 0.89 -6.57
CA SER A 107 7.89 1.97 -5.83
C SER A 107 8.17 3.18 -6.70
N GLU A 108 8.69 2.99 -7.92
CA GLU A 108 8.94 4.09 -8.86
C GLU A 108 7.64 4.79 -9.26
N ILE A 109 6.56 4.01 -9.49
CA ILE A 109 5.25 4.57 -9.82
C ILE A 109 4.69 5.38 -8.64
N ARG A 110 4.80 4.88 -7.41
CA ARG A 110 4.37 5.61 -6.20
C ARG A 110 5.17 6.89 -5.97
N GLU A 111 6.48 6.86 -6.20
CA GLU A 111 7.30 8.07 -6.12
C GLU A 111 6.87 9.10 -7.17
N THR A 112 6.54 8.64 -8.38
CA THR A 112 6.18 9.49 -9.52
C THR A 112 4.76 10.06 -9.40
N LEU A 113 3.77 9.20 -9.13
CA LEU A 113 2.34 9.53 -9.18
C LEU A 113 1.70 9.71 -7.79
N GLY A 114 2.37 9.30 -6.72
CA GLY A 114 1.80 9.30 -5.36
C GLY A 114 1.04 8.01 -5.03
N GLU A 115 0.43 7.96 -3.85
CA GLU A 115 -0.37 6.81 -3.44
C GLU A 115 -1.71 6.77 -4.18
N PRO A 116 -2.16 5.60 -4.65
CA PRO A 116 -3.46 5.49 -5.30
C PRO A 116 -4.59 5.56 -4.25
N PRO A 117 -5.71 6.27 -4.55
CA PRO A 117 -6.87 6.27 -3.66
C PRO A 117 -7.62 4.93 -3.68
N VAL A 118 -7.52 4.18 -4.79
CA VAL A 118 -8.15 2.87 -4.94
C VAL A 118 -7.12 1.87 -5.43
N LEU A 119 -7.01 0.76 -4.70
CA LEU A 119 -6.09 -0.32 -4.97
C LEU A 119 -6.83 -1.66 -4.87
N VAL A 120 -6.74 -2.48 -5.91
CA VAL A 120 -7.23 -3.85 -5.92
C VAL A 120 -6.06 -4.78 -6.17
N ARG A 121 -5.86 -5.78 -5.30
CA ARG A 121 -4.72 -6.70 -5.38
C ARG A 121 -5.20 -8.16 -5.33
N SER A 122 -4.60 -8.98 -6.19
CA SER A 122 -4.69 -10.43 -6.17
C SER A 122 -3.29 -11.01 -5.91
N ILE A 123 -3.13 -11.68 -4.78
CA ILE A 123 -1.84 -12.24 -4.35
C ILE A 123 -1.78 -13.71 -4.78
N ALA A 124 -0.76 -14.06 -5.56
CA ALA A 124 -0.50 -15.43 -5.99
C ALA A 124 0.64 -16.05 -5.17
N ALA A 125 0.70 -17.39 -5.14
CA ALA A 125 1.81 -18.11 -4.49
C ALA A 125 3.17 -17.83 -5.17
N ASN A 126 3.18 -17.61 -6.49
CA ASN A 126 4.33 -17.04 -7.19
C ASN A 126 4.17 -15.50 -7.24
N PRO A 127 5.07 -14.72 -6.63
CA PRO A 127 5.02 -13.26 -6.66
C PRO A 127 4.92 -12.67 -8.07
N GLU A 128 5.58 -13.27 -9.05
CA GLU A 128 5.57 -12.83 -10.47
C GLU A 128 4.16 -12.86 -11.09
N ASN A 129 3.26 -13.68 -10.53
CA ASN A 129 1.87 -13.79 -10.96
C ASN A 129 0.91 -12.96 -10.10
N SER A 130 1.41 -12.22 -9.11
CA SER A 130 0.58 -11.30 -8.33
C SER A 130 0.17 -10.13 -9.20
N LYS A 131 -1.10 -9.72 -9.07
CA LYS A 131 -1.72 -8.70 -9.90
C LYS A 131 -2.22 -7.57 -9.03
N GLU A 132 -2.12 -6.36 -9.53
CA GLU A 132 -2.58 -5.18 -8.81
C GLU A 132 -3.10 -4.14 -9.81
N MET A 133 -4.20 -3.50 -9.45
CA MET A 133 -4.82 -2.45 -10.24
C MET A 133 -4.98 -1.22 -9.36
N TRP A 134 -4.44 -0.09 -9.84
CA TRP A 134 -4.60 1.21 -9.20
C TRP A 134 -5.55 2.06 -10.02
N VAL A 135 -6.34 2.88 -9.32
CA VAL A 135 -7.21 3.86 -9.97
C VAL A 135 -6.99 5.21 -9.31
N TYR A 136 -6.71 6.23 -10.12
CA TYR A 136 -6.73 7.63 -9.71
C TYR A 136 -7.89 8.37 -10.38
N HIS A 137 -8.32 9.48 -9.77
CA HIS A 137 -9.31 10.40 -10.35
C HIS A 137 -8.63 11.70 -10.73
N PRO A 138 -8.00 11.80 -11.93
CA PRO A 138 -7.20 12.96 -12.30
C PRO A 138 -8.01 14.26 -12.43
N PHE A 139 -9.31 14.18 -12.68
CA PHE A 139 -10.18 15.34 -12.92
C PHE A 139 -11.31 15.43 -11.87
N ASP A 140 -11.68 16.65 -11.47
CA ASP A 140 -12.73 16.85 -10.44
C ASP A 140 -14.15 16.77 -11.01
N GLU A 141 -14.33 17.23 -12.25
CA GLU A 141 -15.64 17.42 -12.88
C GLU A 141 -15.97 16.31 -13.89
N ASP A 142 -15.03 15.41 -14.16
CA ASP A 142 -15.14 14.34 -15.15
C ASP A 142 -14.97 12.98 -14.45
N PRO A 143 -15.87 12.00 -14.69
CA PRO A 143 -15.74 10.66 -14.15
C PRO A 143 -14.51 9.89 -14.68
N THR A 144 -13.66 10.46 -15.53
CA THR A 144 -12.46 9.80 -16.02
C THR A 144 -11.53 9.32 -14.91
N GLY A 145 -11.18 8.04 -14.97
CA GLY A 145 -10.20 7.36 -14.12
C GLY A 145 -8.90 7.04 -14.88
N LEU A 146 -7.78 7.20 -14.19
CA LEU A 146 -6.48 6.69 -14.64
C LEU A 146 -6.26 5.31 -14.02
N TYR A 147 -6.32 4.27 -14.84
CA TYR A 147 -6.12 2.88 -14.45
C TYR A 147 -4.69 2.46 -14.73
N LEU A 148 -4.04 1.86 -13.73
CA LEU A 148 -2.70 1.29 -13.84
C LEU A 148 -2.76 -0.19 -13.48
N PHE A 149 -2.21 -1.05 -14.33
CA PHE A 149 -2.23 -2.50 -14.17
C PHE A 149 -0.83 -3.01 -13.94
N PHE A 150 -0.65 -3.75 -12.86
CA PHE A 150 0.63 -4.29 -12.42
C PHE A 150 0.59 -5.81 -12.41
N LYS A 151 1.65 -6.45 -12.89
CA LYS A 151 1.87 -7.89 -12.77
C LYS A 151 3.29 -8.13 -12.28
N GLY A 152 3.47 -8.96 -11.26
CA GLY A 152 4.78 -9.23 -10.69
C GLY A 152 5.47 -8.03 -10.05
N GLY A 153 4.72 -6.98 -9.71
CA GLY A 153 5.26 -5.74 -9.14
C GLY A 153 5.70 -4.68 -10.15
N GLU A 154 5.49 -4.91 -11.45
CA GLU A 154 5.82 -3.98 -12.52
C GLU A 154 4.57 -3.52 -13.28
N LEU A 155 4.57 -2.26 -13.75
CA LEU A 155 3.49 -1.72 -14.57
C LEU A 155 3.50 -2.38 -15.96
N VAL A 156 2.44 -3.10 -16.29
CA VAL A 156 2.30 -3.80 -17.58
C VAL A 156 1.36 -3.10 -18.55
N ASN A 157 0.40 -2.33 -18.04
CA ASN A 157 -0.54 -1.59 -18.85
C ASN A 157 -1.09 -0.36 -18.10
N SER A 158 -1.63 0.60 -18.84
CA SER A 158 -2.37 1.74 -18.29
C SER A 158 -3.43 2.22 -19.27
N ARG A 159 -4.52 2.81 -18.75
CA ARG A 159 -5.49 3.51 -19.58
C ARG A 159 -6.12 4.69 -18.85
N LEU A 160 -6.60 5.64 -19.63
CA LEU A 160 -7.45 6.74 -19.18
C LEU A 160 -8.86 6.50 -19.74
N ASP A 161 -9.84 6.21 -18.88
CA ASP A 161 -11.20 5.84 -19.32
C ASP A 161 -12.25 6.24 -18.27
N GLU A 162 -13.54 6.23 -18.62
CA GLU A 162 -14.63 6.58 -17.72
C GLU A 162 -14.74 5.63 -16.51
N PHE A 163 -14.66 6.19 -15.30
CA PHE A 163 -14.84 5.46 -14.06
C PHE A 163 -16.32 5.20 -13.78
N SER A 164 -16.76 3.99 -14.10
CA SER A 164 -18.10 3.47 -13.79
C SER A 164 -18.18 2.69 -12.47
N GLY A 165 -17.18 2.82 -11.59
CA GLY A 165 -17.07 2.09 -10.34
C GLY A 165 -16.37 0.73 -10.45
N LEU A 166 -16.20 0.04 -9.32
CA LEU A 166 -15.57 -1.29 -9.26
C LEU A 166 -16.47 -2.42 -9.77
N SER A 167 -17.78 -2.18 -9.86
CA SER A 167 -18.73 -3.07 -10.53
C SER A 167 -18.77 -2.86 -12.05
N GLY A 168 -18.14 -1.80 -12.53
CA GLY A 168 -18.12 -1.37 -13.92
C GLY A 168 -17.18 -2.19 -14.80
N ILE A 169 -17.42 -2.07 -16.09
CA ILE A 169 -16.90 -2.87 -17.20
C ILE A 169 -15.36 -2.90 -17.21
N ALA A 170 -14.69 -1.87 -16.70
CA ALA A 170 -13.24 -1.82 -16.54
C ALA A 170 -12.60 -3.02 -15.79
N PHE A 171 -13.31 -3.62 -14.83
CA PHE A 171 -12.81 -4.81 -14.13
C PHE A 171 -12.96 -6.10 -14.96
N TRP A 172 -13.97 -6.16 -15.81
CA TRP A 172 -14.36 -7.36 -16.58
C TRP A 172 -13.87 -7.33 -18.03
N ASP A 173 -13.67 -6.16 -18.62
CA ASP A 173 -13.06 -6.01 -19.96
C ASP A 173 -11.58 -6.40 -19.94
N GLU A 174 -10.96 -6.37 -18.76
CA GLU A 174 -9.59 -6.85 -18.51
C GLU A 174 -9.59 -8.32 -18.06
N GLU A 175 -10.54 -9.12 -18.54
CA GLU A 175 -10.64 -10.55 -18.26
C GLU A 175 -9.30 -11.26 -18.56
N GLU A 176 -8.64 -10.85 -19.64
CA GLU A 176 -7.32 -11.38 -20.01
C GLU A 176 -6.25 -11.08 -18.94
N PHE A 177 -6.22 -9.85 -18.42
CA PHE A 177 -5.29 -9.48 -17.35
C PHE A 177 -5.57 -10.29 -16.09
N TRP A 178 -6.83 -10.51 -15.71
CA TRP A 178 -7.16 -11.22 -14.47
C TRP A 178 -7.09 -12.74 -14.58
N GLN A 179 -7.29 -13.31 -15.77
CA GLN A 179 -7.25 -14.76 -15.98
C GLN A 179 -5.84 -15.33 -16.24
N ASN A 180 -4.91 -14.55 -16.81
CA ASN A 180 -3.56 -15.01 -17.21
C ASN A 180 -2.41 -14.60 -16.28
#